data_AF-A0A6I0G9V5-F1
#
_entry.id   AF-A0A6I0G9V5-F1
#
_cell.length_a   1.000
_cell.length_b   1.000
_cell.length_c   1.000
_cell.angle_alpha   90.00
_cell.angle_beta   90.00
_cell.angle_gamma   90.00
#
_symmetry.space_group_name_H-M   'P 1'
#
loop_
_entity.id
_entity.type
_entity.pdbx_description
1 polymer ?
#
loop_
_entity_poly.entity_id
_entity_poly.type
_entity_poly.pdbx_seq_one_letter_code
_entity_poly.pdbx_strand_id
1 'polypeptide(L)'
;MNIQDCYCNTCKRHLPYYDAQRNKWKCPTCGNPAFLKVLGKDQYFFQCRYIPIEDMKYGDLIVIDPLHDFTPSILNIEVIGNQYFVALKGYRRVSYDKGTLVPIVDGCWGW
;
A
#
# COMPACT_ATOMS: atom_id res chain seq x y z
N MET A 1 1.26 -9.28 10.78
CA MET A 1 2.51 -8.75 10.23
C MET A 1 2.71 -9.39 8.87
N ASN A 2 2.34 -8.68 7.80
CA ASN A 2 2.42 -9.19 6.43
C ASN A 2 3.65 -8.66 5.71
N ILE A 3 4.18 -7.47 6.02
CA ILE A 3 5.47 -7.06 5.46
C ILE A 3 6.53 -7.86 6.22
N GLN A 4 7.57 -8.32 5.53
CA GLN A 4 8.70 -9.07 6.10
C GLN A 4 10.02 -8.33 5.96
N ASP A 5 10.15 -7.50 4.93
CA ASP A 5 11.39 -6.82 4.59
C ASP A 5 11.10 -5.55 3.79
N CYS A 6 11.98 -4.56 3.93
CA CYS A 6 11.93 -3.28 3.26
C CYS A 6 13.32 -2.97 2.70
N TYR A 7 13.45 -2.95 1.36
CA TYR A 7 14.72 -2.81 0.67
C TYR A 7 14.75 -1.57 -0.21
N CYS A 8 15.88 -0.87 -0.24
CA CYS A 8 16.12 0.21 -1.20
C CYS A 8 17.02 -0.28 -2.33
N ASN A 9 16.51 -0.32 -3.56
CA ASN A 9 17.32 -0.73 -4.72
C ASN A 9 18.41 0.28 -5.09
N THR A 10 18.23 1.57 -4.78
CA THR A 10 19.22 2.61 -5.05
C THR A 10 20.37 2.59 -4.03
N CYS A 11 20.05 2.50 -2.74
CA CYS A 11 21.05 2.46 -1.67
C CYS A 11 21.56 1.05 -1.36
N LYS A 12 21.02 0.02 -2.04
CA LYS A 12 21.36 -1.39 -1.90
C LYS A 12 21.38 -1.90 -0.46
N ARG A 13 20.41 -1.46 0.35
CA ARG A 13 20.34 -1.79 1.79
C ARG A 13 18.92 -2.00 2.28
N HIS A 14 18.79 -2.78 3.34
CA HIS A 14 17.57 -2.92 4.12
C HIS A 14 17.32 -1.66 4.95
N LEU A 15 16.06 -1.30 5.11
CA LEU A 15 15.63 -0.07 5.77
C LEU A 15 14.84 -0.35 7.03
N PRO A 16 14.91 0.55 8.05
CA PRO A 16 14.02 0.47 9.20
C PRO A 16 12.57 0.66 8.74
N TYR A 17 11.68 -0.05 9.41
CA TYR A 17 10.50 -0.67 8.83
C TYR A 17 9.37 0.25 8.38
N TYR A 18 9.46 1.58 8.44
CA TYR A 18 8.43 2.50 7.97
C TYR A 18 8.86 3.94 8.28
N ASP A 19 8.73 4.90 7.34
CA ASP A 19 8.82 6.32 7.68
C ASP A 19 7.45 6.81 8.15
N ALA A 20 7.23 6.70 9.47
CA ALA A 20 5.98 7.09 10.13
C ALA A 20 5.69 8.60 10.03
N GLN A 21 6.70 9.45 9.93
CA GLN A 21 6.49 10.90 9.84
C GLN A 21 5.97 11.32 8.47
N ARG A 22 6.42 10.65 7.41
CA ARG A 22 6.00 10.95 6.04
C ARG A 22 4.90 10.02 5.54
N ASN A 23 4.46 9.11 6.39
CA ASN A 23 3.50 8.04 6.14
C ASN A 23 3.90 7.12 4.98
N LYS A 24 5.18 7.13 4.54
CA LYS A 24 5.62 6.65 3.23
C LYS A 24 6.64 5.53 3.34
N TRP A 25 6.48 4.51 2.49
CA TRP A 25 7.51 3.49 2.25
C TRP A 25 8.58 4.04 1.30
N LYS A 26 9.49 4.85 1.84
CA LYS A 26 10.59 5.48 1.10
C LYS A 26 11.91 5.26 1.80
N CYS A 27 12.99 5.23 1.02
CA CYS A 27 14.32 5.24 1.58
C CYS A 27 14.61 6.58 2.27
N PRO A 28 14.98 6.58 3.58
CA PRO A 28 15.29 7.81 4.30
C PRO A 28 16.56 8.50 3.78
N THR A 29 17.43 7.78 3.05
CA THR A 29 18.68 8.37 2.51
C THR A 29 18.52 8.95 1.11
N CYS A 30 17.85 8.26 0.18
CA CYS A 30 17.74 8.74 -1.20
C CYS A 30 16.33 9.22 -1.58
N GLY A 31 15.32 9.04 -0.72
CA GLY A 31 13.93 9.42 -0.98
C GLY A 31 13.20 8.56 -2.02
N ASN A 32 13.90 7.62 -2.67
CA ASN A 32 13.30 6.70 -3.63
C ASN A 32 12.33 5.72 -2.95
N PRO A 33 11.33 5.20 -3.68
CA PRO A 33 10.41 4.20 -3.16
C PRO A 33 11.16 2.99 -2.58
N ALA A 34 10.69 2.52 -1.44
CA ALA A 34 11.16 1.27 -0.88
C ALA A 34 10.37 0.09 -1.46
N PHE A 35 11.04 -1.02 -1.59
CA PHE A 35 10.52 -2.28 -2.09
C PHE A 35 10.16 -3.17 -0.90
N LEU A 36 8.92 -3.65 -0.85
CA LEU A 36 8.38 -4.38 0.30
C LEU A 36 8.27 -5.87 -0.01
N LYS A 37 8.80 -6.74 0.84
CA LYS A 37 8.52 -8.19 0.78
C LYS A 37 7.31 -8.49 1.65
N VAL A 38 6.33 -9.23 1.13
CA VAL A 38 5.08 -9.53 1.85
C VAL A 38 4.91 -11.04 2.04
N LEU A 39 4.61 -11.49 3.26
CA LEU A 39 4.34 -12.88 3.64
C LEU A 39 3.18 -13.46 2.81
N GLY A 40 3.36 -14.67 2.27
CA GLY A 40 2.39 -15.34 1.41
C GLY A 40 2.37 -14.84 -0.05
N LYS A 41 3.31 -13.97 -0.42
CA LYS A 41 3.56 -13.51 -1.80
C LYS A 41 5.03 -13.78 -2.11
N ASP A 42 5.33 -14.96 -2.62
CA ASP A 42 6.70 -15.50 -2.64
C ASP A 42 7.69 -14.81 -3.59
N GLN A 43 7.29 -13.82 -4.40
CA GLN A 43 8.17 -13.29 -5.46
C GLN A 43 8.07 -11.80 -5.76
N TYR A 44 7.29 -11.02 -5.01
CA TYR A 44 7.03 -9.64 -5.41
C TYR A 44 7.54 -8.67 -4.36
N PHE A 45 8.55 -7.90 -4.75
CA PHE A 45 8.74 -6.61 -4.13
C PHE A 45 7.57 -5.73 -4.51
N PHE A 46 6.87 -5.18 -3.53
CA PHE A 46 5.77 -4.28 -3.78
C PHE A 46 6.21 -2.84 -3.61
N GLN A 47 5.68 -1.96 -4.46
CA GLN A 47 5.82 -0.53 -4.29
C GLN A 47 4.52 0.03 -3.71
N CYS A 48 4.64 0.81 -2.64
CA CYS A 48 3.51 1.60 -2.17
C CYS A 48 3.37 2.86 -3.04
N ARG A 49 2.17 3.06 -3.61
CA ARG A 49 1.82 4.23 -4.41
C ARG A 49 0.61 4.91 -3.80
N TYR A 50 0.57 6.23 -3.91
CA TYR A 50 -0.63 7.00 -3.58
C TYR A 50 -1.35 7.28 -4.88
N ILE A 51 -2.54 6.73 -5.00
CA ILE A 51 -3.40 6.96 -6.16
C ILE A 51 -4.66 7.70 -5.73
N PRO A 52 -5.29 8.48 -6.61
CA PRO A 52 -6.65 8.97 -6.38
C PRO A 52 -7.60 7.79 -6.08
N ILE A 53 -8.55 7.98 -5.15
CA ILE A 53 -9.58 6.99 -4.81
C ILE A 53 -10.38 6.54 -6.05
N GLU A 54 -10.49 7.42 -7.04
CA GLU A 54 -11.15 7.18 -8.33
C GLU A 54 -10.44 6.12 -9.18
N ASP A 55 -9.13 5.92 -8.98
CA ASP A 55 -8.30 4.99 -9.75
C ASP A 55 -8.20 3.60 -9.10
N MET A 56 -8.78 3.42 -7.90
CA MET A 56 -8.75 2.13 -7.18
C MET A 56 -9.60 1.07 -7.87
N LYS A 57 -9.11 -0.17 -7.84
CA LYS A 57 -9.73 -1.31 -8.52
C LYS A 57 -9.97 -2.48 -7.59
N TYR A 58 -10.97 -3.30 -7.95
CA TYR A 58 -11.17 -4.59 -7.31
C TYR A 58 -9.87 -5.41 -7.31
N GLY A 59 -9.53 -6.01 -6.16
CA GLY A 59 -8.32 -6.80 -6.00
C GLY A 59 -7.06 -6.00 -5.61
N ASP A 60 -7.06 -4.66 -5.72
CA ASP A 60 -5.94 -3.85 -5.23
C ASP A 60 -5.73 -4.09 -3.72
N LEU A 61 -4.48 -4.04 -3.29
CA LEU A 61 -4.11 -4.11 -1.88
C LEU A 61 -3.99 -2.69 -1.33
N ILE A 62 -4.79 -2.33 -0.34
CA ILE A 62 -4.77 -1.02 0.31
C ILE A 62 -3.95 -1.07 1.59
N VAL A 63 -3.22 -0.01 1.94
CA VAL A 63 -2.57 0.10 3.26
C VAL A 63 -3.49 0.85 4.22
N ILE A 64 -4.13 0.14 5.15
CA ILE A 64 -5.00 0.75 6.17
C ILE A 64 -4.23 1.08 7.44
N ASP A 65 -3.36 0.15 7.86
CA ASP A 65 -2.49 0.36 9.01
C ASP A 65 -1.07 -0.09 8.64
N PRO A 66 -0.18 0.86 8.32
CA PRO A 66 1.20 0.56 7.96
C PRO A 66 2.05 0.11 9.14
N LEU A 67 1.67 0.40 10.39
CA LEU A 67 2.43 -0.01 11.58
C LEU A 67 2.14 -1.47 11.96
N HIS A 68 0.95 -1.95 11.63
CA HIS A 68 0.52 -3.33 11.87
C HIS A 68 0.52 -4.19 10.61
N ASP A 69 1.06 -3.67 9.50
CA ASP A 69 1.09 -4.30 8.17
C ASP A 69 -0.29 -4.77 7.68
N PHE A 70 -1.33 -3.99 7.95
CA PHE A 70 -2.67 -4.37 7.57
C PHE A 70 -2.99 -3.91 6.15
N THR A 71 -2.83 -4.84 5.19
CA THR A 71 -3.00 -4.59 3.76
C THR A 71 -4.10 -5.47 3.12
N PRO A 72 -5.39 -5.22 3.40
CA PRO A 72 -6.46 -6.05 2.85
C PRO A 72 -6.65 -5.80 1.36
N SER A 73 -7.17 -6.82 0.66
CA SER A 73 -7.60 -6.67 -0.74
C SER A 73 -8.96 -6.02 -0.83
N ILE A 74 -9.19 -5.19 -1.85
CA ILE A 74 -10.49 -4.61 -2.15
C ILE A 74 -11.43 -5.65 -2.72
N LEU A 75 -12.62 -5.76 -2.12
CA LEU A 75 -13.69 -6.65 -2.56
C LEU A 75 -14.79 -5.94 -3.35
N ASN A 76 -15.06 -4.67 -3.04
CA ASN A 76 -16.07 -3.89 -3.74
C ASN A 76 -15.83 -2.40 -3.50
N ILE A 77 -16.25 -1.57 -4.45
CA ILE A 77 -16.24 -0.11 -4.33
C ILE A 77 -17.63 0.40 -4.74
N GLU A 78 -18.34 0.99 -3.80
CA GLU A 78 -19.64 1.64 -4.05
C GLU A 78 -19.46 3.16 -4.01
N VAL A 79 -20.09 3.87 -4.95
CA VAL A 79 -20.00 5.34 -5.05
C VAL A 79 -21.39 5.95 -4.85
N ILE A 80 -21.52 6.83 -3.86
CA ILE A 80 -22.77 7.57 -3.59
C ILE A 80 -22.42 9.05 -3.47
N GLY A 81 -22.84 9.83 -4.46
CA GLY A 81 -22.48 11.25 -4.54
C GLY A 81 -20.95 11.44 -4.62
N ASN A 82 -20.39 12.16 -3.65
CA ASN A 82 -18.94 12.42 -3.55
C ASN A 82 -18.21 11.43 -2.63
N GLN A 83 -18.86 10.36 -2.19
CA GLN A 83 -18.28 9.39 -1.26
C GLN A 83 -18.04 8.04 -1.94
N TYR A 84 -16.87 7.49 -1.67
CA TYR A 84 -16.43 6.16 -2.07
C TYR A 84 -16.44 5.25 -0.86
N PHE A 85 -17.06 4.09 -1.02
CA PHE A 85 -17.22 3.11 0.03
C PHE A 85 -16.55 1.81 -0.36
N VAL A 86 -15.42 1.53 0.27
CA VAL A 86 -14.53 0.43 -0.10
C VAL A 86 -14.73 -0.72 0.88
N ALA A 87 -15.24 -1.84 0.41
CA ALA A 87 -15.31 -3.08 1.16
C ALA A 87 -13.98 -3.85 1.03
N LEU A 88 -13.45 -4.32 2.16
CA LEU A 88 -12.10 -4.87 2.26
C LEU A 88 -12.13 -6.31 2.80
N LYS A 89 -11.31 -7.20 2.23
CA LYS A 89 -11.30 -8.61 2.60
C LYS A 89 -10.83 -8.80 4.05
N GLY A 90 -11.66 -9.46 4.86
CA GLY A 90 -11.37 -9.67 6.28
C GLY A 90 -11.43 -8.39 7.12
N TYR A 91 -12.07 -7.34 6.62
CA TYR A 91 -12.20 -6.06 7.30
C TYR A 91 -13.56 -5.41 7.06
N ARG A 92 -13.87 -4.38 7.86
CA ARG A 92 -15.05 -3.53 7.64
C ARG A 92 -14.89 -2.65 6.40
N ARG A 93 -16.01 -2.06 5.99
CA ARG A 93 -16.08 -1.02 4.96
C ARG A 93 -15.39 0.27 5.45
N VAL A 94 -14.66 0.94 4.56
CA VAL A 94 -14.02 2.25 4.79
C VAL A 94 -14.60 3.27 3.82
N SER A 95 -14.82 4.50 4.29
CA SER A 95 -15.33 5.60 3.47
C SER A 95 -14.21 6.59 3.16
N TYR A 96 -14.19 7.08 1.91
CA TYR A 96 -13.29 8.11 1.44
C TYR A 96 -14.09 9.19 0.70
N ASP A 97 -13.63 10.43 0.80
CA ASP A 97 -14.16 11.51 -0.03
C ASP A 97 -13.45 11.54 -1.40
N LYS A 98 -14.16 12.01 -2.42
CA LYS A 98 -13.60 12.24 -3.76
C LYS A 98 -12.31 13.07 -3.70
N GLY A 99 -11.30 12.70 -4.48
CA GLY A 99 -9.98 13.33 -4.49
C GLY A 99 -9.03 12.88 -3.37
N THR A 100 -9.46 11.97 -2.48
CA THR A 100 -8.56 11.40 -1.48
C THR A 100 -7.45 10.58 -2.15
N LEU A 101 -6.20 10.81 -1.75
CA LEU A 101 -5.07 9.99 -2.15
C LEU A 101 -4.94 8.78 -1.21
N VAL A 102 -5.03 7.59 -1.76
CA VAL A 102 -5.05 6.33 -1.00
C VAL A 102 -3.75 5.56 -1.25
N PRO A 103 -3.08 5.07 -0.19
CA PRO A 103 -1.91 4.23 -0.33
C PRO A 103 -2.33 2.81 -0.76
N ILE A 104 -1.91 2.40 -1.95
CA ILE A 104 -2.05 1.02 -2.44
C ILE A 104 -0.67 0.36 -2.56
N VAL A 105 -0.68 -0.96 -2.52
CA VAL A 105 0.48 -1.83 -2.69
C VAL A 105 0.36 -2.48 -4.07
N ASP A 106 1.18 -2.05 -5.01
CA ASP A 106 1.20 -2.62 -6.37
C ASP A 106 2.36 -3.60 -6.52
N GLY A 107 2.12 -4.71 -7.19
CA GLY A 107 3.15 -5.72 -7.44
C GLY A 107 4.10 -5.25 -8.52
N CYS A 108 5.40 -5.12 -8.22
CA CYS A 108 6.39 -4.94 -9.27
C CYS A 108 6.68 -6.31 -9.90
N TRP A 109 6.27 -6.49 -11.16
CA TRP A 109 6.74 -7.59 -11.98
C TRP A 109 8.12 -7.24 -12.51
N GLY A 110 9.14 -7.98 -12.06
CA GLY A 110 10.47 -7.91 -12.68
C GLY A 110 11.58 -8.21 -11.71
N TRP A 111 12.03 -9.47 -11.72
CA TRP A 111 13.41 -9.82 -12.06
C TRP A 111 13.38 -11.04 -12.98
#